data_AF-A0A1G2BBG4-F1
#
_entry.id   AF-A0A1G2BBG4-F1
#
_cell.length_a   1.000
_cell.length_b   1.000
_cell.length_c   1.000
_cell.angle_alpha   90.00
_cell.angle_beta   90.00
_cell.angle_gamma   90.00
#
_symmetry.space_group_name_H-M   'P 1'
#
loop_
_entity.id
_entity.type
_entity.pdbx_description
1 polymer ?
#
loop_
_entity_poly.entity_id
_entity_poly.type
_entity_poly.pdbx_seq_one_letter_code
_entity_poly.pdbx_strand_id
1 'polypeptide(L)'
;MACVFGEVENGEMVLNVYGEIVKKQLLWLEKRYPYVELDQYIIMPNHVHVIVNITDVGTGRDLSLPKSLRKTKKTKPIPELIGAFKTTSSKKIHQHGLTYFQWQRSYYDHIIRNDADLQRIRKYIKNNPKNT
;
A
#
# COMPACT_ATOMS: atom_id res chain seq x y z
N MET A 1 18.72 0.84 -5.23
CA MET A 1 17.44 0.11 -5.08
C MET A 1 17.22 -0.62 -6.39
N ALA A 2 17.03 -1.94 -6.38
CA ALA A 2 16.95 -2.71 -7.63
C ALA A 2 15.64 -2.41 -8.37
N CYS A 3 15.71 -2.17 -9.68
CA CYS A 3 14.55 -2.01 -10.55
C CYS A 3 14.07 -3.41 -10.96
N VAL A 4 13.01 -3.90 -10.32
CA VAL A 4 12.55 -5.29 -10.43
C VAL A 4 11.10 -5.42 -10.86
N PHE A 5 10.30 -4.34 -10.78
CA PHE A 5 8.87 -4.37 -11.06
C PHE A 5 8.50 -4.03 -12.51
N GLY A 6 9.48 -3.64 -13.33
CA GLY A 6 9.28 -3.24 -14.72
C GLY A 6 10.21 -2.09 -15.09
N GLU A 7 9.85 -1.36 -16.13
CA GLU A 7 10.58 -0.19 -16.63
C GLU A 7 9.64 0.96 -16.99
N VAL A 8 10.17 2.19 -17.04
CA VAL A 8 9.40 3.36 -17.47
C VAL A 8 9.74 3.64 -18.92
N GLU A 9 8.75 3.52 -19.81
CA GLU A 9 8.89 3.83 -21.23
C GLU A 9 8.00 5.04 -21.57
N ASN A 10 8.56 6.06 -22.22
CA ASN A 10 7.83 7.28 -22.62
C ASN A 10 7.08 7.99 -21.47
N GLY A 11 7.61 7.88 -20.25
CA GLY A 11 6.98 8.46 -19.07
C GLY A 11 5.74 7.70 -18.59
N GLU A 12 5.60 6.42 -18.97
CA GLU A 12 4.58 5.51 -18.49
C GLU A 12 5.22 4.25 -17.90
N MET A 13 4.62 3.73 -16.83
CA MET A 13 5.13 2.54 -16.17
C MET A 13 4.68 1.27 -16.91
N VAL A 14 5.63 0.50 -17.43
CA VAL A 14 5.40 -0.83 -18.03
C VAL A 14 5.72 -1.92 -17.01
N LEU A 15 4.67 -2.51 -16.42
CA LEU A 15 4.84 -3.55 -15.41
C LEU A 15 5.29 -4.87 -16.04
N ASN A 16 6.30 -5.50 -15.43
CA ASN A 16 6.64 -6.88 -15.71
C ASN A 16 5.82 -7.85 -14.83
N VAL A 17 6.12 -9.16 -14.91
CA VAL A 17 5.44 -10.18 -14.09
C VAL A 17 5.51 -9.90 -12.58
N TYR A 18 6.62 -9.35 -12.08
CA TYR A 18 6.78 -9.02 -10.66
C TYR A 18 6.00 -7.78 -10.26
N GLY A 19 5.98 -6.75 -11.11
CA GLY A 19 5.11 -5.58 -10.93
C GLY A 19 3.63 -5.95 -10.88
N GLU A 20 3.20 -6.87 -11.75
CA GLU A 20 1.84 -7.41 -11.75
C GLU A 20 1.52 -8.21 -10.47
N ILE A 21 2.48 -8.95 -9.90
CA ILE A 21 2.31 -9.60 -8.60
C ILE A 21 2.08 -8.57 -7.50
N VAL A 22 2.89 -7.50 -7.48
CA VAL A 22 2.76 -6.40 -6.51
C VAL A 22 1.39 -5.74 -6.62
N LYS A 23 0.94 -5.42 -7.83
CA LYS A 23 -0.40 -4.87 -8.10
C LYS A 23 -1.50 -5.78 -7.57
N LYS A 24 -1.42 -7.07 -7.87
CA LYS A 24 -2.38 -8.07 -7.35
C LYS A 24 -2.36 -8.16 -5.83
N GLN A 25 -1.21 -7.95 -5.17
CA GLN A 25 -1.13 -7.98 -3.71
C GLN A 25 -1.65 -6.70 -3.05
N LEU A 26 -1.54 -5.55 -3.70
CA LEU A 26 -2.23 -4.33 -3.26
C LEU A 26 -3.75 -4.55 -3.27
N LEU A 27 -4.31 -4.97 -4.40
CA LEU A 27 -5.75 -5.22 -4.52
C LEU A 27 -6.25 -6.33 -3.57
N TRP A 28 -5.40 -7.32 -3.30
CA TRP A 28 -5.70 -8.34 -2.30
C TRP A 28 -5.80 -7.77 -0.88
N LEU A 29 -5.03 -6.73 -0.55
CA LEU A 29 -5.04 -6.08 0.76
C LEU A 29 -6.43 -5.49 1.06
N GLU A 30 -6.96 -4.71 0.13
CA GLU A 30 -8.32 -4.13 0.18
C GLU A 30 -9.38 -5.23 0.29
N LYS A 31 -9.31 -6.25 -0.55
CA LYS A 31 -10.26 -7.39 -0.52
C LYS A 31 -10.19 -8.17 0.80
N ARG A 32 -9.01 -8.28 1.41
CA ARG A 32 -8.79 -9.06 2.63
C ARG A 32 -9.25 -8.33 3.89
N TYR A 33 -9.11 -7.01 3.91
CA TYR A 33 -9.38 -6.16 5.06
C TYR A 33 -10.49 -5.17 4.73
N PRO A 34 -11.76 -5.45 5.10
CA PRO A 34 -12.92 -4.62 4.72
C PRO A 34 -12.89 -3.17 5.23
N TYR A 35 -11.98 -2.84 6.14
CA TYR A 35 -11.76 -1.50 6.68
C TYR A 35 -10.63 -0.75 5.96
N VAL A 36 -9.97 -1.39 5.00
CA VAL A 36 -8.89 -0.81 4.18
C VAL A 36 -9.45 -0.53 2.79
N GLU A 37 -9.36 0.72 2.36
CA GLU A 37 -9.69 1.16 1.01
C GLU A 37 -8.44 1.76 0.36
N LEU A 38 -8.18 1.40 -0.89
CA LEU A 38 -7.04 1.92 -1.65
C LEU A 38 -7.49 3.06 -2.55
N ASP A 39 -7.13 4.29 -2.16
CA ASP A 39 -7.56 5.48 -2.89
C ASP A 39 -6.78 5.67 -4.19
N GLN A 40 -5.45 5.67 -4.10
CA GLN A 40 -4.56 5.78 -5.25
C GLN A 40 -3.27 5.01 -4.98
N TYR A 41 -2.70 4.41 -6.01
CA TYR A 41 -1.40 3.77 -5.92
C TYR A 41 -0.64 3.86 -7.23
N ILE A 42 0.68 3.79 -7.14
CA ILE A 42 1.59 3.64 -8.26
C ILE A 42 2.72 2.68 -7.89
N ILE A 43 3.03 1.79 -8.82
CA ILE A 43 4.18 0.91 -8.74
C ILE A 43 5.22 1.53 -9.66
N MET A 44 6.38 1.86 -9.13
CA MET A 44 7.56 2.28 -9.87
C MET A 44 8.50 1.08 -10.02
N PRO A 45 9.52 1.11 -10.88
CA PRO A 45 10.42 -0.03 -11.07
C PRO A 45 11.05 -0.56 -9.78
N ASN A 46 11.31 0.32 -8.81
CA ASN A 46 12.05 0.03 -7.58
C ASN A 46 11.27 0.26 -6.28
N HIS A 47 10.10 0.92 -6.30
CA HIS A 47 9.30 1.23 -5.10
C HIS A 47 7.80 1.32 -5.41
N VAL A 48 6.98 1.44 -4.37
CA VAL A 48 5.51 1.55 -4.48
C VAL A 48 5.04 2.70 -3.61
N HIS A 49 4.18 3.55 -4.16
CA HIS A 49 3.42 4.54 -3.39
C HIS A 49 1.96 4.13 -3.35
N VAL A 50 1.34 4.24 -2.18
CA VAL A 50 -0.06 3.90 -1.96
C VAL A 50 -0.67 4.86 -0.95
N ILE A 51 -1.84 5.39 -1.27
CA ILE A 51 -2.72 6.09 -0.35
C ILE A 51 -3.72 5.05 0.16
N VAL A 52 -3.74 4.87 1.48
CA VAL A 52 -4.61 3.92 2.15
C VAL A 52 -5.56 4.68 3.06
N ASN A 53 -6.85 4.47 2.86
CA ASN A 53 -7.90 4.93 3.76
C ASN A 53 -8.23 3.79 4.72
N ILE A 54 -8.11 4.05 6.02
CA ILE A 54 -8.56 3.11 7.06
C ILE A 54 -9.86 3.64 7.64
N THR A 55 -10.95 3.01 7.25
CA THR A 55 -12.28 3.27 7.80
C THR A 55 -12.43 2.54 9.14
N ASP A 56 -13.35 3.01 10.00
CA ASP A 56 -13.67 2.31 11.26
C ASP A 56 -12.50 2.24 12.27
N VAL A 57 -11.70 3.31 12.34
CA VAL A 57 -10.82 3.54 13.49
C VAL A 57 -11.70 3.99 14.65
N GLY A 58 -11.78 3.18 15.71
CA GLY A 58 -12.59 3.47 16.90
C GLY A 58 -12.35 4.91 17.35
N THR A 59 -13.39 5.75 17.27
CA THR A 59 -13.26 7.16 17.65
C THR A 59 -13.06 7.25 19.17
N GLY A 60 -12.48 8.34 19.68
CA GLY A 60 -12.29 8.51 21.13
C GLY A 60 -13.57 8.31 21.96
N ARG A 61 -14.75 8.46 21.35
CA ARG A 61 -16.06 8.15 21.95
C ARG A 61 -16.25 6.65 22.24
N ASP A 62 -15.73 5.74 21.41
CA ASP A 62 -15.75 4.30 21.67
C ASP A 62 -14.84 3.91 22.84
N LEU A 63 -13.77 4.65 23.08
CA LEU A 63 -12.88 4.42 24.22
C LEU A 63 -13.52 4.83 25.56
N SER A 64 -14.52 5.70 25.55
CA SER A 64 -15.30 6.07 26.74
C SER A 64 -16.35 5.02 27.10
N LEU A 65 -16.70 4.11 26.19
CA LEU A 65 -17.67 3.05 26.45
C LEU A 65 -17.04 1.90 27.28
N PRO A 66 -17.82 1.26 28.17
CA PRO A 66 -17.43 0.01 28.84
C PRO A 66 -16.96 -1.03 27.83
N LYS A 67 -15.88 -1.77 28.15
CA LYS A 67 -15.25 -2.75 27.24
C LYS A 67 -16.23 -3.78 26.65
N SER A 68 -17.32 -4.10 27.37
CA SER A 68 -18.40 -4.99 26.95
C SER A 68 -19.33 -4.41 25.86
N LEU A 69 -19.41 -3.09 25.74
CA LEU A 69 -20.25 -2.37 24.79
C LEU A 69 -19.47 -1.79 23.60
N ARG A 70 -18.13 -1.81 23.67
CA ARG A 70 -17.29 -1.42 22.53
C ARG A 70 -17.52 -2.42 21.41
N LYS A 71 -18.11 -1.97 20.29
CA LYS A 71 -18.01 -2.69 19.01
C LYS A 71 -16.57 -2.61 18.53
N THR A 72 -15.65 -3.36 19.13
CA THR A 72 -14.27 -3.39 18.65
C THR A 72 -14.21 -4.26 17.40
N LYS A 73 -14.53 -3.70 16.24
CA LYS A 73 -14.00 -4.29 15.00
C LYS A 73 -12.48 -4.15 15.09
N LYS A 74 -11.80 -5.28 15.25
CA LYS A 74 -10.35 -5.32 15.47
C LYS A 74 -9.65 -4.96 14.15
N THR A 75 -9.28 -3.71 13.99
CA THR A 75 -8.45 -3.24 12.88
C THR A 75 -6.99 -3.59 13.16
N LYS A 76 -6.25 -4.02 12.15
CA LYS A 76 -4.81 -4.20 12.24
C LYS A 76 -4.13 -2.83 12.17
N PRO A 77 -3.05 -2.60 12.95
CA PRO A 77 -2.26 -1.40 12.83
C PRO A 77 -1.54 -1.37 11.47
N ILE A 78 -1.23 -0.17 10.96
CA ILE A 78 -0.54 0.03 9.67
C ILE A 78 0.69 -0.89 9.50
N PRO A 79 1.61 -1.02 10.47
CA PRO A 79 2.78 -1.88 10.33
C PRO A 79 2.43 -3.35 10.03
N GLU A 80 1.32 -3.87 10.58
CA GLU A 80 0.87 -5.25 10.30
C GLU A 80 0.27 -5.39 8.90
N LEU A 81 -0.45 -4.37 8.41
CA LEU A 81 -0.98 -4.35 7.05
C LEU A 81 0.16 -4.31 6.02
N ILE A 82 1.14 -3.42 6.23
CA ILE A 82 2.33 -3.34 5.39
C ILE A 82 3.18 -4.61 5.49
N GLY A 83 3.30 -5.19 6.68
CA GLY A 83 3.96 -6.48 6.89
C GLY A 83 3.29 -7.59 6.07
N ALA A 84 1.97 -7.72 6.16
CA ALA A 84 1.21 -8.70 5.39
C ALA A 84 1.40 -8.50 3.87
N PHE A 85 1.34 -7.25 3.39
CA PHE A 85 1.60 -6.92 1.99
C PHE A 85 3.03 -7.32 1.56
N LYS A 86 4.06 -6.91 2.30
CA LYS A 86 5.46 -7.23 1.99
C LYS A 86 5.71 -8.74 1.98
N THR A 87 5.25 -9.45 2.99
CA THR A 87 5.44 -10.91 3.12
C THR A 87 4.74 -11.68 1.99
N THR A 88 3.49 -11.35 1.69
CA THR A 88 2.71 -12.07 0.67
C THR A 88 3.21 -11.79 -0.75
N SER A 89 3.58 -10.54 -1.05
CA SER A 89 4.19 -10.17 -2.33
C SER A 89 5.57 -10.82 -2.51
N SER A 90 6.46 -10.76 -1.52
CA SER A 90 7.76 -11.44 -1.57
C SER A 90 7.59 -12.94 -1.83
N LYS A 91 6.68 -13.61 -1.10
CA LYS A 91 6.42 -15.04 -1.30
C LYS A 91 6.03 -15.36 -2.74
N LYS A 92 5.13 -14.59 -3.34
CA LYS A 92 4.70 -14.81 -4.74
C LYS A 92 5.80 -14.50 -5.74
N ILE A 93 6.58 -13.44 -5.52
CA ILE A 93 7.72 -13.08 -6.37
C ILE A 93 8.79 -14.19 -6.34
N HIS A 94 9.08 -14.74 -5.15
CA HIS A 94 10.00 -15.87 -4.99
C HIS A 94 9.50 -17.12 -5.72
N GLN A 95 8.20 -17.41 -5.62
CA GLN A 95 7.56 -18.52 -6.35
C GLN A 95 7.62 -18.37 -7.87
N HIS A 96 7.74 -17.14 -8.37
CA HIS A 96 7.91 -16.83 -9.80
C HIS A 96 9.38 -16.74 -10.23
N GLY A 97 10.33 -17.13 -9.39
CA GLY A 97 11.74 -17.32 -9.75
C GLY A 97 12.70 -16.23 -9.28
N LEU A 98 12.21 -15.10 -8.76
CA LEU A 98 13.07 -14.00 -8.28
C LEU A 98 13.42 -14.18 -6.80
N THR A 99 14.15 -15.23 -6.47
CA THR A 99 14.39 -15.70 -5.09
C THR A 99 15.17 -14.72 -4.20
N TYR A 100 16.00 -13.85 -4.79
CA TYR A 100 16.77 -12.85 -4.05
C TYR A 100 15.99 -11.56 -3.75
N PHE A 101 14.73 -11.45 -4.20
CA PHE A 101 13.92 -10.28 -3.98
C PHE A 101 13.70 -10.02 -2.49
N GLN A 102 13.89 -8.78 -2.05
CA GLN A 102 13.55 -8.34 -0.71
C GLN A 102 13.07 -6.89 -0.72
N TRP A 103 12.03 -6.63 0.08
CA TRP A 103 11.64 -5.26 0.39
C TRP A 103 12.67 -4.62 1.34
N GLN A 104 12.82 -3.31 1.27
CA GLN A 104 13.48 -2.56 2.33
C GLN A 104 12.75 -2.81 3.67
N ARG A 105 13.52 -2.89 4.76
CA ARG A 105 12.97 -3.15 6.11
C ARG A 105 11.99 -2.05 6.52
N SER A 106 12.38 -0.79 6.36
CA SER A 106 11.55 0.37 6.62
C SER A 106 10.53 0.61 5.50
N TYR A 107 9.54 1.45 5.80
CA TYR A 107 8.64 2.07 4.83
C TYR A 107 8.44 3.52 5.26
N TYR A 108 8.07 4.38 4.32
CA TYR A 108 7.68 5.76 4.62
C TYR A 108 6.15 5.82 4.73
N ASP A 109 5.66 6.41 5.80
CA ASP A 109 4.25 6.71 6.00
C ASP A 109 4.02 8.19 6.35
N HIS A 110 2.87 8.70 5.93
CA HIS A 110 2.46 10.07 6.18
C HIS A 110 0.94 10.12 6.37
N ILE A 111 0.49 10.72 7.47
CA ILE A 111 -0.94 10.89 7.75
C ILE A 111 -1.43 12.13 7.02
N ILE A 112 -2.29 11.94 6.01
CA ILE A 112 -2.93 13.02 5.26
C ILE A 112 -4.14 13.51 6.07
N ARG A 113 -4.15 14.80 6.44
CA ARG A 113 -5.15 15.37 7.35
C ARG A 113 -6.13 16.36 6.71
N ASN A 114 -5.87 16.81 5.49
CA ASN A 114 -6.71 17.77 4.78
C ASN A 114 -6.81 17.42 3.28
N ASP A 115 -7.89 17.88 2.66
CA ASP A 115 -8.17 17.59 1.25
C ASP A 115 -7.16 18.20 0.28
N ALA A 116 -6.57 19.36 0.61
CA ALA A 116 -5.57 20.00 -0.25
C ALA A 116 -4.31 19.13 -0.36
N ASP A 117 -3.85 18.56 0.75
CA ASP A 117 -2.73 17.61 0.81
C ASP A 117 -3.07 16.31 0.09
N LEU A 118 -4.30 15.80 0.27
CA LEU A 118 -4.77 14.62 -0.46
C LEU A 118 -4.71 14.83 -1.97
N GLN A 119 -5.25 15.94 -2.46
CA GLN A 119 -5.24 16.27 -3.88
C GLN A 119 -3.82 16.46 -4.42
N ARG A 120 -2.92 17.06 -3.63
CA ARG A 120 -1.51 17.20 -3.99
C ARG A 120 -0.82 15.84 -4.13
N ILE A 121 -1.03 14.93 -3.18
CA ILE A 121 -0.42 13.59 -3.18
C ILE A 121 -1.00 12.74 -4.32
N ARG A 122 -2.32 12.79 -4.56
CA ARG A 122 -2.96 12.16 -5.73
C ARG A 122 -2.35 12.67 -7.03
N LYS A 123 -2.18 13.99 -7.18
CA LYS A 123 -1.55 14.59 -8.37
C LYS A 123 -0.10 14.16 -8.52
N TYR A 124 0.66 14.08 -7.43
CA TYR A 124 2.03 13.58 -7.44
C TYR A 124 2.09 12.12 -7.91
N ILE A 125 1.30 11.23 -7.31
CA ILE A 125 1.23 9.81 -7.67
C ILE A 125 0.87 9.62 -9.15
N LYS A 126 -0.13 10.37 -9.63
CA LYS A 126 -0.56 10.30 -11.04
C LYS A 126 0.51 10.75 -12.03
N ASN A 127 1.31 11.75 -11.65
CA ASN A 127 2.32 12.34 -12.54
C ASN A 127 3.72 11.73 -12.37
N ASN A 128 3.94 10.90 -11.35
CA ASN A 128 5.26 10.34 -11.05
C ASN A 128 5.91 9.57 -12.21
N PRO A 129 5.17 8.82 -13.07
CA PRO A 129 5.76 8.18 -14.24
C PRO A 129 6.50 9.15 -15.18
N LYS A 130 6.09 10.43 -15.19
CA LYS A 130 6.63 11.47 -16.09
C LYS A 130 7.82 12.24 -15.52
N ASN A 131 8.15 12.05 -14.24
CA ASN A 131 9.10 12.89 -13.51
C ASN A 131 10.33 12.11 -12.97
N THR A 132 10.62 10.91 -13.47
CA THR A 132 11.82 10.13 -13.11
C THR A 132 12.60 9.76 -14.35
#